data_AF-A0A552V3R6-F1
#
_entry.id   AF-A0A552V3R6-F1
#
_cell.length_a   1.000
_cell.length_b   1.000
_cell.length_c   1.000
_cell.angle_alpha   90.00
_cell.angle_beta   90.00
_cell.angle_gamma   90.00
#
_symmetry.space_group_name_H-M   'P 1'
#
loop_
_entity.id
_entity.type
_entity.pdbx_description
1 polymer ?
#
loop_
_entity_poly.entity_id
_entity_poly.type
_entity_poly.pdbx_seq_one_letter_code
_entity_poly.pdbx_strand_id
1 'polypeptide(L)'
;MKKIIALFVMMVGFGFTANAQQKKAAVKATAATTSNVDVKQQKIQADAKADLNALNAVVKLSDADKQSMQGLFEYKYRAHSEGLSQERKDVLSQTIDAKIRATLSADQVAKLDANPKLLKQLTH
;
A
#
# COMPACT_ATOMS: atom_id res chain seq x y z
N MET A 1 40.35 -11.33 -45.03
CA MET A 1 39.82 -10.31 -44.09
C MET A 1 38.44 -10.80 -43.66
N LYS A 2 38.31 -11.55 -42.57
CA LYS A 2 38.24 -11.13 -41.15
C LYS A 2 37.04 -10.23 -40.85
N LYS A 3 36.01 -10.89 -40.29
CA LYS A 3 35.06 -10.41 -39.25
C LYS A 3 33.91 -9.56 -39.82
N ILE A 4 32.63 -9.73 -39.51
CA ILE A 4 31.97 -10.23 -38.29
C ILE A 4 30.61 -10.84 -38.69
N ILE A 5 30.44 -12.14 -38.53
CA ILE A 5 29.14 -12.76 -38.20
C ILE A 5 29.44 -13.55 -36.93
N ALA A 6 29.06 -12.99 -35.78
CA ALA A 6 29.13 -13.66 -34.49
C ALA A 6 27.68 -13.94 -34.07
N LEU A 7 27.20 -15.16 -34.30
CA LEU A 7 27.29 -16.31 -33.39
C LEU A 7 26.33 -16.17 -32.20
N PHE A 8 25.21 -16.84 -32.45
CA PHE A 8 24.28 -17.47 -31.54
C PHE A 8 25.00 -18.38 -30.51
N VAL A 9 24.36 -18.55 -29.35
CA VAL A 9 24.55 -19.60 -28.32
C VAL A 9 25.76 -19.45 -27.40
N MET A 10 25.52 -19.13 -26.13
CA MET A 10 25.69 -20.11 -25.05
C MET A 10 25.24 -19.59 -23.68
N MET A 11 24.45 -20.45 -23.04
CA MET A 11 24.48 -20.74 -21.60
C MET A 11 24.02 -19.69 -20.61
N VAL A 12 22.75 -19.85 -20.25
CA VAL A 12 22.29 -20.05 -18.87
C VAL A 12 23.41 -20.62 -17.98
N GLY A 13 23.74 -19.91 -16.92
CA GLY A 13 24.62 -20.37 -15.84
C GLY A 13 24.36 -19.55 -14.58
N PHE A 14 23.37 -19.98 -13.79
CA PHE A 14 23.26 -19.59 -12.39
C PHE A 14 24.58 -19.92 -11.69
N GLY A 15 25.18 -18.93 -11.03
CA GLY A 15 26.42 -19.09 -10.27
C GLY A 15 26.54 -18.01 -9.20
N PHE A 16 25.87 -18.25 -8.07
CA PHE A 16 26.22 -17.81 -6.71
C PHE A 16 26.99 -16.48 -6.56
N THR A 17 26.28 -15.44 -6.14
CA THR A 17 26.90 -14.24 -5.56
C THR A 17 27.58 -14.60 -4.24
N ALA A 18 28.90 -14.80 -4.29
CA ALA A 18 29.76 -14.87 -3.12
C ALA A 18 30.12 -13.45 -2.69
N ASN A 19 29.79 -13.15 -1.44
CA ASN A 19 30.08 -11.94 -0.69
C ASN A 19 31.60 -11.79 -0.49
N ALA A 20 32.26 -10.78 -1.07
CA ALA A 20 33.47 -10.12 -0.55
C ALA A 20 34.10 -9.16 -1.58
N GLN A 21 34.13 -7.86 -1.28
CA GLN A 21 35.36 -7.07 -1.13
C GLN A 21 35.03 -5.58 -1.05
N GLN A 22 35.10 -5.06 0.17
CA GLN A 22 35.28 -3.65 0.43
C GLN A 22 36.63 -3.20 -0.17
N LYS A 23 36.63 -2.24 -1.09
CA LYS A 23 37.41 -0.98 -1.01
C LYS A 23 37.29 -0.15 -2.29
N LYS A 24 36.76 1.07 -2.11
CA LYS A 24 36.96 2.31 -2.89
C LYS A 24 37.04 2.18 -4.42
N ALA A 25 35.88 2.21 -5.06
CA ALA A 25 35.68 3.02 -6.26
C ALA A 25 34.50 3.95 -5.97
N ALA A 26 34.65 5.24 -6.25
CA ALA A 26 33.67 6.26 -5.97
C ALA A 26 32.33 5.89 -6.62
N VAL A 27 31.38 5.44 -5.80
CA VAL A 27 29.96 5.38 -6.18
C VAL A 27 29.53 6.82 -6.31
N LYS A 28 29.52 7.33 -7.54
CA LYS A 28 28.78 8.53 -7.88
C LYS A 28 27.34 8.23 -7.49
N ALA A 29 26.92 8.77 -6.36
CA ALA A 29 25.56 8.66 -5.86
C ALA A 29 24.62 9.12 -6.96
N THR A 30 23.94 8.17 -7.59
CA THR A 30 22.68 8.44 -8.28
C THR A 30 21.69 8.82 -7.18
N ALA A 31 21.69 10.11 -6.87
CA ALA A 31 20.64 10.74 -6.10
C ALA A 31 19.28 10.33 -6.70
N ALA A 32 18.39 9.93 -5.79
CA ALA A 32 17.11 9.34 -6.08
C ALA A 32 16.27 10.18 -7.06
N THR A 33 15.99 9.63 -8.24
CA THR A 33 14.78 9.98 -8.98
C THR A 33 13.62 9.23 -8.30
N THR A 34 13.09 9.78 -7.21
CA THR A 34 11.83 9.29 -6.64
C THR A 34 10.76 9.49 -7.70
N SER A 35 10.23 8.41 -8.27
CA SER A 35 9.21 8.51 -9.31
C SER A 35 7.92 9.03 -8.69
N ASN A 36 7.10 9.79 -9.43
CA ASN A 36 5.79 10.26 -8.95
C ASN A 36 4.89 9.11 -8.45
N VAL A 37 5.10 7.90 -8.99
CA VAL A 37 4.43 6.66 -8.55
C VAL A 37 4.82 6.28 -7.12
N ASP A 38 6.09 6.42 -6.74
CA ASP A 38 6.60 6.06 -5.42
C ASP A 38 6.05 7.00 -4.34
N VAL A 39 5.98 8.30 -4.64
CA VAL A 39 5.41 9.31 -3.73
C VAL A 39 3.92 9.05 -3.50
N LYS A 40 3.17 8.76 -4.57
CA LYS A 40 1.74 8.44 -4.49
C LYS A 40 1.50 7.20 -3.63
N GLN A 41 2.28 6.15 -3.83
CA GLN A 41 2.15 4.90 -3.06
C GLN A 41 2.50 5.10 -1.59
N GLN A 42 3.55 5.87 -1.27
CA GLN A 42 3.92 6.19 0.11
C GLN A 42 2.82 6.99 0.81
N LYS A 43 2.21 7.96 0.12
CA LYS A 43 1.08 8.72 0.67
C LYS A 43 -0.12 7.83 0.96
N ILE A 44 -0.49 6.94 0.03
CA ILE A 44 -1.58 5.97 0.23
C ILE A 44 -1.33 5.12 1.48
N GLN A 45 -0.12 4.61 1.66
CA GLN A 45 0.24 3.81 2.84
C GLN A 45 0.17 4.63 4.14
N ALA A 46 0.65 5.87 4.10
CA ALA A 46 0.63 6.77 5.26
C ALA A 46 -0.81 7.10 5.69
N ASP A 47 -1.67 7.48 4.73
CA ASP A 47 -3.06 7.82 5.00
C ASP A 47 -3.85 6.58 5.49
N ALA A 48 -3.64 5.42 4.86
CA ALA A 48 -4.29 4.16 5.29
C ALA A 48 -3.89 3.75 6.71
N LYS A 49 -2.61 3.94 7.07
CA LYS A 49 -2.12 3.68 8.42
C LYS A 49 -2.69 4.67 9.43
N ALA A 50 -2.90 5.93 9.06
CA ALA A 50 -3.54 6.92 9.91
C ALA A 50 -5.00 6.52 10.23
N ASP A 51 -5.75 6.09 9.21
CA ASP A 51 -7.12 5.58 9.39
C ASP A 51 -7.16 4.31 10.26
N LEU A 52 -6.24 3.37 10.04
CA LEU A 52 -6.10 2.19 10.91
C LEU A 52 -5.85 2.58 12.37
N ASN A 53 -4.93 3.51 12.61
CA ASN A 53 -4.63 3.96 13.96
C ASN A 53 -5.84 4.65 14.61
N ALA A 54 -6.56 5.47 13.85
CA ALA A 54 -7.77 6.14 14.31
C ALA A 54 -8.88 5.13 14.69
N LEU A 55 -9.10 4.11 13.84
CA LEU A 55 -10.02 3.02 14.15
C LEU A 55 -9.57 2.25 15.39
N ASN A 56 -8.30 1.83 15.44
CA ASN A 56 -7.77 1.00 16.53
C ASN A 56 -7.75 1.73 17.90
N ALA A 57 -7.74 3.07 17.90
CA ALA A 57 -7.85 3.86 19.12
C ALA A 57 -9.25 3.80 19.75
N VAL A 58 -10.29 3.54 18.96
CA VAL A 58 -11.69 3.46 19.41
C VAL A 58 -12.13 2.02 19.61
N VAL A 59 -11.75 1.13 18.70
CA VAL A 59 -12.04 -0.30 18.77
C VAL A 59 -10.73 -1.07 18.79
N LYS A 60 -10.45 -1.80 19.87
CA LYS A 60 -9.23 -2.60 19.96
C LYS A 60 -9.31 -3.74 18.95
N LEU A 61 -8.47 -3.69 17.91
CA LEU A 61 -8.42 -4.68 16.84
C LEU A 61 -7.43 -5.80 17.16
N SER A 62 -7.74 -7.02 16.71
CA SER A 62 -6.74 -8.10 16.63
C SER A 62 -5.71 -7.80 15.54
N ASP A 63 -4.58 -8.48 15.54
CA ASP A 63 -3.56 -8.25 14.50
C ASP A 63 -4.04 -8.68 13.10
N ALA A 64 -4.89 -9.71 13.03
CA ALA A 64 -5.55 -10.13 11.79
C ALA A 64 -6.52 -9.05 11.27
N ASP A 65 -7.30 -8.45 12.16
CA ASP A 65 -8.23 -7.38 11.79
C ASP A 65 -7.47 -6.11 11.37
N LYS A 66 -6.36 -5.78 12.04
CA LYS A 66 -5.50 -4.64 11.64
C LYS A 66 -4.98 -4.81 10.23
N GLN A 67 -4.49 -6.00 9.87
CA GLN A 67 -4.02 -6.28 8.52
C GLN A 67 -5.15 -6.15 7.49
N SER A 68 -6.33 -6.69 7.81
CA SER A 68 -7.50 -6.61 6.94
C SER A 68 -7.97 -5.17 6.74
N MET A 69 -8.03 -4.39 7.82
CA MET A 69 -8.40 -2.97 7.79
C MET A 69 -7.36 -2.12 7.07
N GLN A 70 -6.06 -2.40 7.26
CA GLN A 70 -5.01 -1.70 6.51
C GLN A 70 -5.19 -1.89 5.00
N GLY A 71 -5.39 -3.13 4.54
CA GLY A 71 -5.62 -3.41 3.14
C GLY A 71 -6.89 -2.73 2.61
N LEU A 72 -7.96 -2.68 3.42
CA LEU A 72 -9.20 -1.98 3.09
C LEU A 72 -8.98 -0.47 2.88
N PHE A 73 -8.23 0.18 3.78
CA PHE A 73 -7.95 1.62 3.66
C PHE A 73 -6.97 1.93 2.52
N GLU A 74 -5.97 1.08 2.29
CA GLU A 74 -5.09 1.23 1.12
C GLU A 74 -5.88 1.12 -0.20
N TYR A 75 -6.84 0.19 -0.26
CA TYR A 75 -7.77 0.08 -1.39
C TYR A 75 -8.60 1.36 -1.56
N LYS A 76 -9.19 1.89 -0.48
CA LYS A 76 -9.96 3.15 -0.48
C LYS A 76 -9.13 4.29 -1.10
N TYR A 77 -7.94 4.55 -0.56
CA TYR A 77 -7.10 5.65 -1.02
C TYR A 77 -6.60 5.45 -2.46
N ARG A 78 -6.29 4.21 -2.85
CA ARG A 78 -5.95 3.90 -4.24
C ARG A 78 -7.11 4.21 -5.18
N ALA A 79 -8.30 3.76 -4.86
CA ALA A 79 -9.50 4.00 -5.66
C ALA A 79 -9.80 5.51 -5.78
N HIS A 80 -9.75 6.28 -4.70
CA HIS A 80 -9.90 7.74 -4.78
C HIS A 80 -8.84 8.41 -5.65
N SER A 81 -7.64 7.87 -5.66
CA SER A 81 -6.53 8.38 -6.46
C SER A 81 -6.68 8.15 -7.97
N GLU A 82 -7.70 7.40 -8.40
CA GLU A 82 -8.06 7.15 -9.80
C GLU A 82 -9.08 8.18 -10.34
N GLY A 83 -9.51 9.14 -9.53
CA GLY A 83 -10.40 10.22 -9.99
C GLY A 83 -11.84 9.77 -10.24
N LEU A 84 -12.40 8.98 -9.31
CA LEU A 84 -13.76 8.47 -9.38
C LEU A 84 -14.83 9.59 -9.48
N SER A 85 -15.92 9.30 -10.20
CA SER A 85 -17.14 10.13 -10.17
C SER A 85 -17.76 10.14 -8.76
N GLN A 86 -18.63 11.11 -8.47
CA GLN A 86 -19.28 11.19 -7.16
C GLN A 86 -20.09 9.93 -6.84
N GLU A 87 -20.89 9.43 -7.79
CA GLU A 87 -21.63 8.18 -7.64
C GLU A 87 -20.73 7.00 -7.27
N ARG A 88 -19.56 6.87 -7.92
CA ARG A 88 -18.60 5.80 -7.58
C ARG A 88 -17.96 6.00 -6.21
N LYS A 89 -17.75 7.24 -5.77
CA LYS A 89 -17.27 7.53 -4.40
C LYS A 89 -18.31 7.15 -3.36
N ASP A 90 -19.59 7.40 -3.64
CA ASP A 90 -20.67 7.04 -2.72
C ASP A 90 -20.80 5.52 -2.59
N VAL A 91 -20.73 4.79 -3.71
CA VAL A 91 -20.69 3.32 -3.72
C VAL A 91 -19.45 2.78 -3.01
N LEU A 92 -18.28 3.40 -3.23
CA LEU A 92 -17.06 3.05 -2.52
C LEU A 92 -17.25 3.23 -1.01
N SER A 93 -17.77 4.38 -0.57
CA SER A 93 -18.03 4.65 0.85
C SER A 93 -18.96 3.61 1.49
N GLN A 94 -20.05 3.23 0.81
CA GLN A 94 -20.95 2.18 1.28
C GLN A 94 -20.24 0.82 1.39
N THR A 95 -19.39 0.51 0.41
CA THR A 95 -18.61 -0.74 0.39
C THR A 95 -17.58 -0.77 1.52
N ILE A 96 -16.90 0.34 1.79
CA ILE A 96 -15.96 0.47 2.90
C ILE A 96 -16.69 0.31 4.23
N ASP A 97 -17.82 1.01 4.42
CA ASP A 97 -18.64 0.90 5.65
C ASP A 97 -19.09 -0.55 5.91
N ALA A 98 -19.65 -1.20 4.90
CA ALA A 98 -20.11 -2.59 5.00
C ALA A 98 -18.96 -3.54 5.37
N LYS A 99 -17.77 -3.35 4.80
CA LYS A 99 -16.59 -4.18 5.10
C LYS A 99 -16.05 -3.94 6.50
N ILE A 100 -16.01 -2.69 6.97
CA ILE A 100 -15.64 -2.38 8.36
C ILE A 100 -16.60 -3.10 9.31
N ARG A 101 -17.91 -2.94 9.09
CA ARG A 101 -18.95 -3.56 9.95
C ARG A 101 -18.93 -5.08 9.91
N ALA A 102 -18.54 -5.68 8.79
CA ALA A 102 -18.42 -7.14 8.67
C ALA A 102 -17.19 -7.71 9.39
N THR A 103 -16.15 -6.90 9.63
CA THR A 103 -14.95 -7.34 10.37
C THR A 103 -15.09 -7.13 11.88
N LEU A 104 -15.84 -6.11 12.30
CA LEU A 104 -16.01 -5.77 13.70
C LEU A 104 -17.10 -6.62 14.39
N SER A 105 -16.94 -6.87 15.69
CA SER A 105 -18.01 -7.40 16.53
C SER A 105 -19.11 -6.36 16.76
N ALA A 106 -20.30 -6.80 17.20
CA ALA A 106 -21.41 -5.89 17.50
C ALA A 106 -21.03 -4.77 18.50
N ASP A 107 -20.29 -5.10 19.55
CA ASP A 107 -19.81 -4.12 20.55
C ASP A 107 -18.82 -3.12 19.96
N GLN A 108 -17.96 -3.56 19.03
CA GLN A 108 -17.02 -2.69 18.34
C GLN A 108 -17.76 -1.77 17.35
N VAL A 109 -18.75 -2.29 16.62
CA VAL A 109 -19.62 -1.48 15.75
C VAL A 109 -20.33 -0.40 16.56
N ALA A 110 -20.90 -0.73 17.71
CA ALA A 110 -21.57 0.25 18.57
C ALA A 110 -20.62 1.37 19.03
N LYS A 111 -19.36 1.05 19.36
CA LYS A 111 -18.33 2.05 19.72
C LYS A 111 -17.94 2.93 18.54
N LEU A 112 -17.89 2.37 17.33
CA LEU A 112 -17.62 3.13 16.12
C LEU A 112 -18.79 4.05 15.77
N ASP A 113 -20.03 3.58 15.89
CA ASP A 113 -21.25 4.35 15.61
C ASP A 113 -21.44 5.53 16.58
N ALA A 114 -20.95 5.40 17.82
CA ALA A 114 -20.86 6.51 18.76
C ALA A 114 -19.90 7.63 18.31
N ASN A 115 -19.09 7.39 17.27
CA ASN A 115 -18.11 8.33 16.71
C ASN A 115 -18.40 8.63 15.22
N PRO A 116 -19.49 9.34 14.89
CA PRO A 116 -19.90 9.58 13.50
C PRO A 116 -18.85 10.34 12.67
N LYS A 117 -18.04 11.18 13.32
CA LYS A 117 -16.92 11.88 12.68
C LYS A 117 -15.84 10.91 12.20
N LEU A 118 -15.50 9.93 13.04
CA LEU A 118 -14.53 8.89 12.69
C LEU A 118 -15.10 8.01 11.57
N LEU A 119 -16.35 7.56 11.70
CA LEU A 119 -16.99 6.75 10.67
C LEU A 119 -16.95 7.44 9.30
N LYS A 120 -17.27 8.74 9.25
CA LYS A 120 -17.17 9.52 8.02
C LYS A 120 -15.74 9.56 7.46
N GLN A 121 -14.73 9.76 8.30
CA GLN A 121 -13.33 9.74 7.87
C GLN A 121 -12.91 8.39 7.30
N LEU A 122 -13.32 7.29 7.94
CA LEU A 122 -12.91 5.95 7.51
C LEU A 122 -13.54 5.55 6.17
N THR A 123 -14.74 6.07 5.88
CA THR A 123 -15.55 5.66 4.71
C THR A 123 -15.42 6.58 3.50
N HIS A 124 -15.12 7.86 3.70
CA HIS A 124 -14.96 8.86 2.63
C HIS A 124 -13.49 9.24 2.40
#